data_AF-J4IQB9-F1
#
_entry.id   AF-J4IQB9-F1
#
_cell.length_a   1.000
_cell.length_b   1.000
_cell.length_c   1.000
_cell.angle_alpha   90.00
_cell.angle_beta   90.00
_cell.angle_gamma   90.00
#
_symmetry.space_group_name_H-M   'P 1'
#
loop_
_entity.id
_entity.type
_entity.pdbx_description
1 polymer ?
#
loop_
_entity_poly.entity_id
_entity_poly.type
_entity_poly.pdbx_seq_one_letter_code
_entity_poly.pdbx_strand_id
1 'polypeptide(L)'
;MGAIPYLLVLWDDLSIFCYSFFGILLSILWITTQTMPEQAWASNHELLLRRPNQRVRAGSIGLPKGDGPFPVAVLLPGSGKHKRETPIAGYPWGSSVTNALCTHGIALIRLDDPGTGASSGDKFQLTIQDLLDDVSETIQATKAFPCLDPQKIGLIGHSEGGMFAYLAGKELIDLEFLVLMAAPARPLGVIVLEQFEANALRKDLTPKAASTVRRELGALFQQLSQEPIEAGRHLMMQQFQKRVLSLHSSLNWSSFWQEGLVASGWNIRFASPWFHSHLQRNQASINHSIQALPQRVLVMQGSSDIQVSPQKDFSLLTQLMKESSIDYKQVMFNGLDHVFGSNPAGVSDHYGMDMSTLERKVLPMIAGWITAPQAPDKRTSNDNILKTMSPDKRPLNPRA
;
A
#
# COMPACT_ATOMS: atom_id res chain seq x y z
N MET A 1 81.31 16.34 45.16
CA MET A 1 81.50 15.54 43.93
C MET A 1 80.17 14.84 43.65
N GLY A 2 79.41 15.04 42.57
CA GLY A 2 79.41 15.96 41.42
C GLY A 2 77.94 16.11 40.99
N ALA A 3 77.48 17.32 40.68
CA ALA A 3 77.14 17.80 39.33
C ALA A 3 75.73 17.41 38.78
N ILE A 4 74.77 18.34 38.91
CA ILE A 4 73.75 18.93 37.99
C ILE A 4 72.98 18.05 36.92
N PRO A 5 71.84 18.50 36.30
CA PRO A 5 70.41 18.32 36.69
C PRO A 5 69.43 17.90 35.53
N TYR A 6 68.10 17.97 35.78
CA TYR A 6 66.93 18.13 34.86
C TYR A 6 66.23 16.91 34.18
N LEU A 7 64.88 16.99 34.24
CA LEU A 7 63.84 16.68 33.24
C LEU A 7 63.41 15.22 32.89
N LEU A 8 62.07 15.00 32.94
CA LEU A 8 61.16 14.37 31.93
C LEU A 8 61.56 12.97 31.37
N VAL A 9 60.72 11.92 31.24
CA VAL A 9 59.35 11.77 30.71
C VAL A 9 58.85 10.36 31.09
N LEU A 10 57.55 10.22 31.37
CA LEU A 10 56.80 8.95 31.43
C LEU A 10 56.70 8.30 30.04
N TRP A 11 57.23 7.09 29.85
CA TRP A 11 56.95 6.22 28.71
C TRP A 11 56.52 4.86 29.25
N ASP A 12 55.32 4.43 28.90
CA ASP A 12 54.93 3.05 28.59
C ASP A 12 53.39 2.97 28.50
N ASP A 13 52.82 3.24 27.32
CA ASP A 13 51.50 2.70 26.88
C ASP A 13 51.13 3.23 25.48
N LEU A 14 51.89 2.85 24.44
CA LEU A 14 51.60 3.27 23.06
C LEU A 14 51.80 2.17 22.00
N SER A 15 51.77 0.89 22.39
CA SER A 15 51.93 -0.24 21.46
C SER A 15 50.65 -1.07 21.25
N ILE A 16 49.58 -0.85 22.03
CA ILE A 16 48.31 -1.61 21.90
C ILE A 16 47.25 -0.83 21.08
N PHE A 17 47.41 0.49 20.90
CA PHE A 17 46.42 1.30 20.19
C PHE A 17 46.55 1.33 18.66
N CYS A 18 47.63 0.79 18.09
CA CYS A 18 47.91 0.88 16.65
C CYS A 18 47.41 -0.30 15.80
N TYR A 19 47.05 -1.44 16.39
CA TYR A 19 46.55 -2.60 15.61
C TYR A 19 45.03 -2.62 15.41
N SER A 20 44.26 -1.88 16.21
CA SER A 20 42.79 -1.82 16.10
C SER A 20 42.29 -0.84 15.02
N PHE A 21 43.13 0.10 14.58
CA PHE A 21 42.75 1.09 13.56
C PHE A 21 42.97 0.61 12.11
N PHE A 22 43.95 -0.29 11.88
CA PHE A 22 44.22 -0.82 10.53
C PHE A 22 43.16 -1.84 10.08
N GLY A 23 42.58 -2.62 10.99
CA GLY A 23 41.48 -3.56 10.68
C GLY A 23 40.15 -2.89 10.33
N ILE A 24 39.89 -1.71 10.92
CA ILE A 24 38.67 -0.93 10.66
C ILE A 24 38.78 -0.17 9.33
N LEU A 25 39.96 0.34 8.97
CA LEU A 25 40.18 1.00 7.68
C LEU A 25 40.14 0.03 6.49
N LEU A 26 40.63 -1.21 6.64
CA LEU A 26 40.54 -2.22 5.58
C LEU A 26 39.12 -2.81 5.42
N SER A 27 38.32 -2.88 6.49
CA SER A 27 36.90 -3.25 6.38
C SER A 27 36.03 -2.12 5.82
N ILE A 28 36.35 -0.85 6.11
CA ILE A 28 35.73 0.30 5.44
C ILE A 28 36.12 0.35 3.96
N LEU A 29 37.37 0.04 3.58
CA LEU A 29 37.78 -0.03 2.18
C LEU A 29 37.16 -1.22 1.43
N TRP A 30 37.08 -2.41 2.04
CA TRP A 30 36.46 -3.59 1.42
C TRP A 30 34.94 -3.40 1.21
N ILE A 31 34.26 -2.71 2.12
CA ILE A 31 32.85 -2.33 1.96
C ILE A 31 32.68 -1.30 0.82
N THR A 32 33.70 -0.51 0.49
CA THR A 32 33.62 0.49 -0.60
C THR A 32 34.05 -0.01 -1.99
N THR A 33 34.56 -1.24 -2.14
CA THR A 33 35.02 -1.76 -3.44
C THR A 33 34.34 -3.06 -3.89
N GLN A 34 33.28 -3.51 -3.22
CA GLN A 34 32.25 -4.21 -3.97
C GLN A 34 31.54 -3.16 -4.81
N THR A 35 32.04 -2.98 -6.04
CA THR A 35 31.24 -2.41 -7.13
C THR A 35 29.98 -3.26 -7.21
N MET A 36 28.93 -2.81 -6.52
CA MET A 36 27.56 -3.19 -6.84
C MET A 36 27.48 -3.07 -8.37
N PRO A 37 27.10 -4.15 -9.10
CA PRO A 37 26.99 -4.07 -10.55
C PRO A 37 26.17 -2.83 -10.87
N GLU A 38 26.62 -2.05 -11.84
CA GLU A 38 26.08 -0.77 -12.31
C GLU A 38 24.59 -0.91 -12.66
N GLN A 39 23.74 -1.03 -11.63
CA GLN A 39 22.31 -1.18 -11.74
C GLN A 39 21.82 0.21 -12.09
N ALA A 40 21.26 0.35 -13.29
CA ALA A 40 20.73 1.58 -13.81
C ALA A 40 19.83 2.27 -12.78
N TRP A 41 20.39 3.20 -12.01
CA TRP A 41 19.62 3.90 -11.00
C TRP A 41 18.59 4.77 -11.71
N ALA A 42 17.34 4.65 -11.27
CA ALA A 42 16.40 5.75 -11.43
C ALA A 42 17.04 7.00 -10.84
N SER A 43 16.97 8.14 -11.51
CA SER A 43 17.26 9.38 -10.80
C SER A 43 16.12 9.60 -9.79
N ASN A 44 16.45 9.59 -8.51
CA ASN A 44 15.48 9.80 -7.43
C ASN A 44 15.51 11.28 -7.05
N HIS A 45 14.40 11.97 -7.26
CA HIS A 45 14.25 13.37 -6.92
C HIS A 45 13.29 13.51 -5.74
N GLU A 46 13.68 14.28 -4.74
CA GLU A 46 12.82 14.59 -3.60
C GLU A 46 11.59 15.38 -4.05
N LEU A 47 10.45 15.06 -3.44
CA LEU A 47 9.17 15.67 -3.69
C LEU A 47 8.59 16.18 -2.37
N LEU A 48 8.12 17.41 -2.37
CA LEU A 48 7.41 17.99 -1.24
C LEU A 48 6.13 18.66 -1.73
N LEU A 49 4.99 18.00 -1.49
CA LEU A 49 3.68 18.49 -1.89
C LEU A 49 3.04 19.23 -0.71
N ARG A 50 2.82 20.54 -0.89
CA ARG A 50 2.04 21.36 0.05
C ARG A 50 0.58 21.32 -0.35
N ARG A 51 -0.27 20.88 0.57
CA ARG A 51 -1.71 20.70 0.39
C ARG A 51 -2.47 21.99 0.74
N PRO A 52 -3.65 22.26 0.16
CA PRO A 52 -4.45 23.45 0.47
C PRO A 52 -4.78 23.61 1.95
N ASN A 53 -4.95 22.51 2.67
CA ASN A 53 -5.15 22.47 4.13
C ASN A 53 -3.85 22.59 4.94
N GLN A 54 -2.77 23.09 4.33
CA GLN A 54 -1.43 23.25 4.90
C GLN A 54 -0.74 21.93 5.30
N ARG A 55 -1.35 20.75 5.05
CA ARG A 55 -0.65 19.48 5.22
C ARG A 55 0.50 19.37 4.21
N VAL A 56 1.52 18.61 4.58
CA VAL A 56 2.68 18.36 3.73
C VAL A 56 2.79 16.86 3.48
N ARG A 57 3.03 16.48 2.22
CA ARG A 57 3.41 15.12 1.84
C ARG A 57 4.81 15.14 1.26
N ALA A 58 5.74 14.52 1.96
CA ALA A 58 7.09 14.29 1.48
C ALA A 58 7.14 12.98 0.69
N GLY A 59 8.04 12.87 -0.26
CA GLY A 59 8.17 11.70 -1.09
C GLY A 59 9.29 11.84 -2.09
N SER A 60 9.30 10.96 -3.07
CA SER A 60 10.28 10.99 -4.15
C SER A 60 9.66 10.54 -5.47
N ILE A 61 10.19 11.04 -6.57
CA ILE A 61 9.95 10.53 -7.91
C ILE A 61 11.20 9.82 -8.42
N GLY A 62 11.04 8.54 -8.78
CA GLY A 62 12.04 7.80 -9.54
C GLY A 62 11.78 7.98 -11.03
N LEU A 63 12.79 8.47 -11.76
CA LEU A 63 12.71 8.68 -13.20
C LEU A 63 13.58 7.68 -13.97
N PRO A 64 13.08 7.11 -15.08
CA PRO A 64 13.89 6.35 -16.03
C PRO A 64 15.04 7.17 -16.63
N LYS A 65 16.00 6.51 -17.27
CA LYS A 65 17.02 7.19 -18.09
C LYS A 65 16.39 7.76 -19.37
N GLY A 66 16.78 8.98 -19.75
CA GLY A 66 16.31 9.69 -20.95
C GLY A 66 15.47 10.92 -20.61
N ASP A 67 14.90 11.55 -21.64
CA ASP A 67 14.24 12.86 -21.52
C ASP A 67 12.71 12.77 -21.32
N GLY A 68 12.11 11.58 -21.47
CA GLY A 68 10.67 11.38 -21.39
C GLY A 68 9.91 11.81 -22.66
N PRO A 69 8.60 12.08 -22.58
CA PRO A 69 7.76 11.94 -21.39
C PRO A 69 7.56 10.46 -21.00
N PHE A 70 7.60 10.16 -19.70
CA PHE A 70 7.47 8.80 -19.19
C PHE A 70 6.04 8.51 -18.71
N PRO A 71 5.48 7.30 -18.95
CA PRO A 71 4.34 6.84 -18.18
C PRO A 71 4.70 6.83 -16.69
N VAL A 72 3.73 7.14 -15.83
CA VAL A 72 3.98 7.28 -14.39
C VAL A 72 2.89 6.61 -13.57
N ALA A 73 3.32 5.96 -12.48
CA ALA A 73 2.43 5.50 -11.44
C ALA A 73 2.67 6.24 -10.12
N VAL A 74 1.63 6.41 -9.31
CA VAL A 74 1.76 6.69 -7.87
C VAL A 74 1.59 5.40 -7.10
N LEU A 75 2.55 5.09 -6.23
CA LEU A 75 2.51 3.91 -5.38
C LEU A 75 1.72 4.19 -4.09
N LEU A 76 0.66 3.41 -3.86
CA LEU A 76 -0.17 3.45 -2.66
C LEU A 76 0.15 2.24 -1.78
N PRO A 77 0.77 2.44 -0.59
CA PRO A 77 1.12 1.34 0.29
C PRO A 77 -0.12 0.76 1.01
N GLY A 78 0.08 -0.37 1.68
CA GLY A 78 -0.96 -1.03 2.45
C GLY A 78 -1.32 -0.34 3.77
N SER A 79 -1.94 -1.14 4.65
CA SER A 79 -2.47 -0.67 5.93
C SER A 79 -1.36 -0.35 6.93
N GLY A 80 -1.38 0.85 7.53
CA GLY A 80 -0.38 1.26 8.52
C GLY A 80 0.39 2.51 8.08
N LYS A 81 1.39 2.91 8.88
CA LYS A 81 2.20 4.10 8.63
C LYS A 81 3.51 3.70 7.93
N HIS A 82 3.67 4.04 6.66
CA HIS A 82 4.84 3.70 5.86
C HIS A 82 5.64 4.94 5.49
N LYS A 83 6.97 4.83 5.49
CA LYS A 83 7.84 5.74 4.71
C LYS A 83 7.80 5.31 3.24
N ARG A 84 8.24 6.16 2.31
CA ARG A 84 8.28 5.90 0.85
C ARG A 84 9.06 4.63 0.43
N GLU A 85 9.94 4.16 1.30
CA GLU A 85 10.68 2.90 1.11
C GLU A 85 9.81 1.66 1.35
N THR A 86 8.71 1.84 2.08
CA THR A 86 7.74 0.82 2.48
C THR A 86 8.46 -0.46 2.94
N PRO A 87 9.27 -0.40 4.00
CA PRO A 87 9.98 -1.58 4.46
C PRO A 87 8.96 -2.61 4.93
N ILE A 88 8.90 -3.74 4.24
CA ILE A 88 8.08 -4.89 4.58
C ILE A 88 9.04 -5.97 5.05
N ALA A 89 8.98 -6.35 6.33
CA ALA A 89 9.93 -7.29 6.93
C ALA A 89 11.42 -6.95 6.68
N GLY A 90 11.76 -5.66 6.66
CA GLY A 90 13.12 -5.20 6.38
C GLY A 90 13.47 -5.10 4.88
N TYR A 91 12.65 -5.63 3.98
CA TYR A 91 12.82 -5.49 2.53
C TYR A 91 12.32 -4.11 2.05
N PRO A 92 13.14 -3.31 1.34
CA PRO A 92 12.79 -1.97 0.87
C PRO A 92 11.88 -2.02 -0.36
N TRP A 93 10.66 -2.52 -0.17
CA TRP A 93 9.71 -2.86 -1.23
C TRP A 93 9.47 -1.70 -2.20
N GLY A 94 9.31 -0.47 -1.68
CA GLY A 94 9.10 0.73 -2.48
C GLY A 94 10.26 1.04 -3.43
N SER A 95 11.51 0.98 -2.95
CA SER A 95 12.69 1.20 -3.81
C SER A 95 12.88 0.08 -4.82
N SER A 96 12.65 -1.17 -4.44
CA SER A 96 12.77 -2.31 -5.36
C SER A 96 11.78 -2.22 -6.52
N VAL A 97 10.52 -1.85 -6.24
CA VAL A 97 9.50 -1.59 -7.27
C VAL A 97 9.92 -0.40 -8.15
N THR A 98 10.40 0.69 -7.56
CA THR A 98 10.87 1.89 -8.31
C THR A 98 11.95 1.54 -9.30
N ASN A 99 13.01 0.88 -8.84
CA ASN A 99 14.16 0.55 -9.67
C ASN A 99 13.73 -0.34 -10.84
N ALA A 100 12.94 -1.37 -10.60
CA ALA A 100 12.46 -2.24 -11.66
C ALA A 100 11.59 -1.51 -12.68
N LEU A 101 10.61 -0.71 -12.24
CA LEU A 101 9.75 0.03 -13.16
C LEU A 101 10.53 1.08 -13.97
N CYS A 102 11.51 1.75 -13.36
CA CYS A 102 12.36 2.70 -14.07
C CYS A 102 13.21 2.02 -15.15
N THR A 103 13.69 0.79 -14.93
CA THR A 103 14.38 0.01 -15.99
C THR A 103 13.46 -0.36 -17.17
N HIS A 104 12.14 -0.32 -16.96
CA HIS A 104 11.12 -0.51 -18.00
C HIS A 104 10.58 0.82 -18.57
N GLY A 105 11.23 1.95 -18.29
CA GLY A 105 10.81 3.25 -18.83
C GLY A 105 9.59 3.86 -18.14
N ILE A 106 9.26 3.41 -16.92
CA ILE A 106 8.11 3.89 -16.14
C ILE A 106 8.61 4.67 -14.92
N ALA A 107 8.14 5.90 -14.77
CA ALA A 107 8.38 6.70 -13.57
C ALA A 107 7.49 6.22 -12.41
N LEU A 108 7.99 6.34 -11.17
CA LEU A 108 7.23 6.00 -9.98
C LEU A 108 7.32 7.09 -8.93
N ILE A 109 6.17 7.60 -8.50
CA ILE A 109 6.05 8.52 -7.37
C ILE A 109 5.71 7.71 -6.11
N ARG A 110 6.47 7.95 -5.05
CA ARG A 110 6.28 7.33 -3.72
C ARG A 110 6.20 8.41 -2.67
N LEU A 111 5.20 8.36 -1.80
CA LEU A 111 5.03 9.32 -0.72
C LEU A 111 5.21 8.65 0.64
N ASP A 112 5.70 9.43 1.61
CA ASP A 112 5.62 9.09 3.02
C ASP A 112 4.16 9.26 3.49
N ASP A 113 3.60 8.24 4.15
CA ASP A 113 2.27 8.33 4.77
C ASP A 113 2.19 9.50 5.77
N PRO A 114 0.98 10.02 6.06
CA PRO A 114 0.83 11.11 7.03
C PRO A 114 1.42 10.75 8.41
N GLY A 115 2.34 11.60 8.89
CA GLY A 115 3.06 11.39 10.16
C GLY A 115 4.27 10.49 10.08
N THR A 116 4.75 10.15 8.88
CA THR A 116 6.02 9.45 8.66
C THR A 116 6.98 10.29 7.84
N GLY A 117 8.28 9.99 7.94
CA GLY A 117 9.31 10.74 7.20
C GLY A 117 9.20 12.24 7.46
N ALA A 118 9.07 13.03 6.40
CA ALA A 118 8.81 14.48 6.48
C ALA A 118 7.35 14.86 6.17
N SER A 119 6.44 13.89 6.04
CA SER A 119 5.00 14.13 5.89
C SER A 119 4.37 14.56 7.22
N SER A 120 3.51 15.56 7.19
CA SER A 120 2.82 16.08 8.39
C SER A 120 1.55 15.29 8.73
N GLY A 121 1.09 15.42 9.98
CA GLY A 121 -0.18 14.87 10.46
C GLY A 121 -0.06 13.46 11.05
N ASP A 122 -1.17 12.72 11.07
CA ASP A 122 -1.22 11.33 11.52
C ASP A 122 -2.25 10.56 10.69
N LYS A 123 -1.81 9.54 9.95
CA LYS A 123 -2.68 8.72 9.09
C LYS A 123 -3.91 8.18 9.80
N PHE A 124 -3.79 7.76 11.07
CA PHE A 124 -4.92 7.18 11.79
C PHE A 124 -5.92 8.25 12.26
N GLN A 125 -5.53 9.53 12.33
CA GLN A 125 -6.47 10.62 12.60
C GLN A 125 -7.16 11.14 11.33
N LEU A 126 -6.91 10.55 10.16
CA LEU A 126 -7.53 10.90 8.89
C LEU A 126 -8.60 9.88 8.52
N THR A 127 -9.64 10.33 7.83
CA THR A 127 -10.66 9.45 7.24
C THR A 127 -10.18 8.87 5.90
N ILE A 128 -10.91 7.90 5.35
CA ILE A 128 -10.68 7.46 3.96
C ILE A 128 -10.77 8.65 3.00
N GLN A 129 -11.74 9.56 3.17
CA GLN A 129 -11.91 10.69 2.26
C GLN A 129 -10.68 11.61 2.29
N ASP A 130 -10.15 11.91 3.47
CA ASP A 130 -8.91 12.69 3.61
C ASP A 130 -7.74 12.08 2.84
N LEU A 131 -7.64 10.75 2.85
CA LEU A 131 -6.57 10.02 2.17
C LEU A 131 -6.81 9.94 0.65
N LEU A 132 -8.06 9.86 0.20
CA LEU A 132 -8.41 9.93 -1.22
C LEU A 132 -8.16 11.33 -1.79
N ASP A 133 -8.43 12.38 -1.00
CA ASP A 133 -8.10 13.76 -1.36
C ASP A 133 -6.57 13.91 -1.53
N ASP A 134 -5.77 13.32 -0.63
CA ASP A 134 -4.31 13.29 -0.78
C ASP A 134 -3.87 12.57 -2.07
N VAL A 135 -4.55 11.49 -2.48
CA VAL A 135 -4.28 10.80 -3.76
C VAL A 135 -4.64 11.71 -4.94
N SER A 136 -5.83 12.29 -4.95
CA SER A 136 -6.30 13.24 -5.97
C SER A 136 -5.32 14.40 -6.17
N GLU A 137 -4.91 15.04 -5.08
CA GLU A 137 -3.98 16.16 -5.14
C GLU A 137 -2.57 15.72 -5.56
N THR A 138 -2.17 14.47 -5.28
CA THR A 138 -0.91 13.91 -5.81
C THR A 138 -0.98 13.78 -7.32
N ILE A 139 -2.07 13.22 -7.84
CA ILE A 139 -2.28 13.06 -9.29
C ILE A 139 -2.31 14.41 -10.00
N GLN A 140 -2.95 15.43 -9.42
CA GLN A 140 -2.93 16.79 -9.96
C GLN A 140 -1.51 17.37 -10.01
N ALA A 141 -0.72 17.19 -8.95
CA ALA A 141 0.68 17.62 -8.94
C ALA A 141 1.52 16.86 -9.97
N THR A 142 1.28 15.56 -10.16
CA THR A 142 1.97 14.72 -11.16
C THR A 142 1.82 15.27 -12.58
N LYS A 143 0.65 15.81 -12.93
CA LYS A 143 0.38 16.39 -14.27
C LYS A 143 1.24 17.61 -14.58
N ALA A 144 1.86 18.25 -13.58
CA ALA A 144 2.69 19.44 -13.76
C ALA A 144 4.15 19.14 -14.14
N PHE A 145 4.60 17.88 -14.08
CA PHE A 145 5.97 17.51 -14.41
C PHE A 145 6.15 17.34 -15.92
N PRO A 146 6.98 18.15 -16.60
CA PRO A 146 7.13 18.09 -18.06
C PRO A 146 7.72 16.76 -18.58
N CYS A 147 8.48 16.06 -17.74
CA CYS A 147 9.09 14.76 -18.09
C CYS A 147 8.12 13.58 -17.95
N LEU A 148 6.87 13.80 -17.54
CA LEU A 148 5.85 12.76 -17.37
C LEU A 148 4.77 12.90 -18.43
N ASP A 149 4.28 11.76 -18.92
CA ASP A 149 3.20 11.72 -19.91
C ASP A 149 1.84 11.94 -19.20
N PRO A 150 1.17 13.08 -19.40
CA PRO A 150 -0.09 13.38 -18.72
C PRO A 150 -1.24 12.46 -19.15
N GLN A 151 -1.09 11.72 -20.25
CA GLN A 151 -2.08 10.74 -20.72
C GLN A 151 -1.81 9.32 -20.21
N LYS A 152 -0.68 9.08 -19.52
CA LYS A 152 -0.28 7.77 -19.00
C LYS A 152 0.05 7.82 -17.52
N ILE A 153 -0.88 8.38 -16.75
CA ILE A 153 -0.81 8.43 -15.28
C ILE A 153 -1.69 7.31 -14.71
N GLY A 154 -1.18 6.56 -13.74
CA GLY A 154 -1.97 5.53 -13.06
C GLY A 154 -1.63 5.36 -11.58
N LEU A 155 -2.29 4.40 -10.96
CA LEU A 155 -2.07 4.03 -9.56
C LEU A 155 -1.63 2.58 -9.44
N ILE A 156 -0.65 2.32 -8.57
CA ILE A 156 -0.28 0.97 -8.13
C ILE A 156 -0.60 0.89 -6.64
N GLY A 157 -1.59 0.10 -6.27
CA GLY A 157 -2.03 -0.05 -4.90
C GLY A 157 -1.79 -1.44 -4.36
N HIS A 158 -1.12 -1.54 -3.21
CA HIS A 158 -0.95 -2.79 -2.46
C HIS A 158 -1.90 -2.85 -1.26
N SER A 159 -2.59 -3.97 -1.05
CA SER A 159 -3.46 -4.18 0.11
C SER A 159 -4.50 -3.05 0.23
N GLU A 160 -4.55 -2.32 1.35
CA GLU A 160 -5.38 -1.11 1.50
C GLU A 160 -5.14 -0.06 0.39
N GLY A 161 -3.90 0.12 -0.06
CA GLY A 161 -3.59 1.00 -1.19
C GLY A 161 -4.29 0.56 -2.47
N GLY A 162 -4.55 -0.74 -2.65
CA GLY A 162 -5.38 -1.26 -3.74
C GLY A 162 -6.85 -0.86 -3.61
N MET A 163 -7.38 -0.80 -2.37
CA MET A 163 -8.69 -0.21 -2.11
C MET A 163 -8.72 1.27 -2.46
N PHE A 164 -7.73 2.04 -2.00
CA PHE A 164 -7.63 3.45 -2.34
C PHE A 164 -7.48 3.69 -3.84
N ALA A 165 -6.78 2.79 -4.56
CA ALA A 165 -6.66 2.89 -6.00
C ALA A 165 -8.01 2.79 -6.72
N TYR A 166 -8.88 1.82 -6.40
CA TYR A 166 -10.19 1.76 -7.03
C TYR A 166 -11.17 2.84 -6.51
N LEU A 167 -11.06 3.25 -5.25
CA LEU A 167 -11.90 4.33 -4.71
C LEU A 167 -11.55 5.66 -5.37
N ALA A 168 -10.27 5.98 -5.51
CA ALA A 168 -9.80 7.17 -6.20
C ALA A 168 -10.07 7.07 -7.71
N GLY A 169 -9.80 5.93 -8.33
CA GLY A 169 -10.02 5.72 -9.77
C GLY A 169 -11.45 5.94 -10.21
N LYS A 170 -12.43 5.60 -9.37
CA LYS A 170 -13.84 5.88 -9.63
C LYS A 170 -14.10 7.38 -9.84
N GLU A 171 -13.43 8.25 -9.08
CA GLU A 171 -13.62 9.70 -9.12
C GLU A 171 -12.62 10.42 -10.06
N LEU A 172 -11.42 9.85 -10.24
CA LEU A 172 -10.32 10.40 -11.05
C LEU A 172 -10.33 9.81 -12.46
N ILE A 173 -11.25 10.29 -13.30
CA ILE A 173 -11.49 9.74 -14.65
C ILE A 173 -10.31 9.89 -15.63
N ASP A 174 -9.35 10.76 -15.33
CA ASP A 174 -8.18 11.02 -16.20
C ASP A 174 -7.02 10.02 -15.98
N LEU A 175 -7.18 9.05 -15.08
CA LEU A 175 -6.20 7.99 -14.92
C LEU A 175 -6.28 7.02 -16.11
N GLU A 176 -5.13 6.52 -16.54
CA GLU A 176 -5.01 5.59 -17.66
C GLU A 176 -5.17 4.15 -17.17
N PHE A 177 -4.51 3.80 -16.06
CA PHE A 177 -4.46 2.44 -15.54
C PHE A 177 -4.54 2.38 -14.01
N LEU A 178 -5.02 1.25 -13.51
CA LEU A 178 -4.87 0.84 -12.12
C LEU A 178 -4.19 -0.54 -12.04
N VAL A 179 -3.32 -0.71 -11.04
CA VAL A 179 -2.74 -2.00 -10.66
C VAL A 179 -3.13 -2.29 -9.22
N LEU A 180 -3.95 -3.31 -9.03
CA LEU A 180 -4.50 -3.71 -7.74
C LEU A 180 -3.78 -4.97 -7.26
N MET A 181 -2.87 -4.83 -6.29
CA MET A 181 -2.05 -5.90 -5.75
C MET A 181 -2.58 -6.34 -4.39
N ALA A 182 -3.04 -7.59 -4.28
CA ALA A 182 -3.63 -8.14 -3.05
C ALA A 182 -4.73 -7.22 -2.46
N ALA A 183 -5.56 -6.64 -3.35
CA ALA A 183 -6.52 -5.61 -2.99
C ALA A 183 -7.80 -6.21 -2.37
N PRO A 184 -8.28 -5.68 -1.23
CA PRO A 184 -9.52 -6.15 -0.63
C PRO A 184 -10.75 -5.67 -1.42
N ALA A 185 -11.71 -6.58 -1.62
CA ALA A 185 -12.98 -6.30 -2.29
C ALA A 185 -14.20 -6.39 -1.35
N ARG A 186 -13.95 -6.56 -0.04
CA ARG A 186 -14.96 -6.65 1.02
C ARG A 186 -14.71 -5.58 2.09
N PRO A 187 -15.70 -5.25 2.93
CA PRO A 187 -15.54 -4.31 4.02
C PRO A 187 -14.34 -4.66 4.91
N LEU A 188 -13.47 -3.69 5.19
CA LEU A 188 -12.22 -3.91 5.93
C LEU A 188 -12.49 -4.54 7.30
N GLY A 189 -13.58 -4.15 7.98
CA GLY A 189 -13.97 -4.75 9.27
C GLY A 189 -14.14 -6.27 9.20
N VAL A 190 -14.70 -6.81 8.11
CA VAL A 190 -14.85 -8.27 7.91
C VAL A 190 -13.49 -8.92 7.72
N ILE A 191 -12.63 -8.31 6.89
CA ILE A 191 -11.30 -8.83 6.59
C ILE A 191 -10.43 -8.84 7.85
N VAL A 192 -10.43 -7.74 8.62
CA VAL A 192 -9.70 -7.63 9.89
C VAL A 192 -10.16 -8.68 10.89
N LEU A 193 -11.46 -8.98 10.98
CA LEU A 193 -11.97 -10.05 11.85
C LEU A 193 -11.46 -11.43 11.42
N GLU A 194 -11.38 -11.71 10.11
CA GLU A 194 -10.82 -12.95 9.57
C GLU A 194 -9.30 -13.05 9.84
N GLN A 195 -8.56 -11.97 9.60
CA GLN A 195 -7.13 -11.88 9.92
C GLN A 195 -6.88 -12.13 11.41
N PHE A 196 -7.69 -11.51 12.26
CA PHE A 196 -7.59 -11.64 13.70
C PHE A 196 -7.83 -13.07 14.17
N GLU A 197 -8.92 -13.70 13.70
CA GLU A 197 -9.24 -15.10 14.04
C GLU A 197 -8.15 -16.06 13.55
N ALA A 198 -7.66 -15.88 12.32
CA ALA A 198 -6.57 -16.69 11.79
C ALA A 198 -5.27 -16.54 12.60
N ASN A 199 -4.91 -15.31 12.99
CA ASN A 199 -3.73 -15.05 13.82
C ASN A 199 -3.89 -15.58 15.25
N ALA A 200 -5.09 -15.50 15.82
CA ALA A 200 -5.41 -16.10 17.10
C ALA A 200 -5.20 -17.62 17.07
N LEU A 201 -5.79 -18.30 16.09
CA LEU A 201 -5.67 -19.76 15.93
C LEU A 201 -4.21 -20.22 15.77
N ARG A 202 -3.36 -19.46 15.06
CA ARG A 202 -1.94 -19.79 14.86
C ARG A 202 -1.10 -19.71 16.12
N LYS A 203 -1.50 -18.87 17.08
CA LYS A 203 -0.79 -18.64 18.34
C LYS A 203 -1.48 -19.38 19.50
N ASP A 204 -2.02 -20.56 19.18
CA ASP A 204 -2.58 -21.54 20.11
C ASP A 204 -3.85 -21.11 20.86
N LEU A 205 -4.58 -20.12 20.33
CA LEU A 205 -5.93 -19.87 20.81
C LEU A 205 -6.87 -20.98 20.36
N THR A 206 -7.67 -21.52 21.28
CA THR A 206 -8.65 -22.55 20.92
C THR A 206 -9.65 -22.01 19.88
N PRO A 207 -10.17 -22.85 18.95
CA PRO A 207 -11.17 -22.41 17.98
C PRO A 207 -12.41 -21.77 18.60
N LYS A 208 -12.84 -22.27 19.77
CA LYS A 208 -13.94 -21.67 20.54
C LYS A 208 -13.60 -20.27 21.04
N ALA A 209 -12.39 -20.06 21.55
CA ALA A 209 -11.96 -18.75 22.03
C ALA A 209 -11.83 -17.75 20.87
N ALA A 210 -11.16 -18.14 19.78
CA ALA A 210 -10.96 -17.29 18.61
C ALA A 210 -12.29 -16.84 17.99
N SER A 211 -13.22 -17.78 17.79
CA SER A 211 -14.56 -17.47 17.24
C SER A 211 -15.43 -16.64 18.17
N THR A 212 -15.32 -16.81 19.49
CA THR A 212 -16.03 -15.97 20.47
C THR A 212 -15.50 -14.54 20.43
N VAL A 213 -14.19 -14.35 20.42
CA VAL A 213 -13.57 -13.02 20.33
C VAL A 213 -13.92 -12.35 19.01
N ARG A 214 -13.88 -13.09 17.89
CA ARG A 214 -14.31 -12.58 16.59
C ARG A 214 -15.75 -12.10 16.61
N ARG A 215 -16.66 -12.85 17.26
CA ARG A 215 -18.08 -12.46 17.38
C ARG A 215 -18.23 -11.17 18.18
N GLU A 216 -17.60 -11.07 19.34
CA GLU A 216 -17.72 -9.88 20.20
C GLU A 216 -17.08 -8.64 19.56
N LEU A 217 -15.92 -8.80 18.91
CA LEU A 217 -15.28 -7.73 18.16
C LEU A 217 -16.12 -7.32 16.93
N GLY A 218 -16.74 -8.28 16.25
CA GLY A 218 -17.65 -8.01 15.13
C GLY A 218 -18.91 -7.26 15.54
N ALA A 219 -19.51 -7.61 16.69
CA ALA A 219 -20.63 -6.86 17.26
C ALA A 219 -20.23 -5.42 17.61
N LEU A 220 -19.02 -5.23 18.15
CA LEU A 220 -18.48 -3.90 18.41
C LEU A 220 -18.25 -3.10 17.11
N PHE A 221 -17.65 -3.71 16.08
CA PHE A 221 -17.45 -3.07 14.77
C PHE A 221 -18.79 -2.68 14.11
N GLN A 222 -19.81 -3.53 14.22
CA GLN A 222 -21.16 -3.21 13.74
C GLN A 222 -21.79 -2.05 14.51
N GLN A 223 -21.58 -1.98 15.83
CA GLN A 223 -22.07 -0.85 16.62
C GLN A 223 -21.36 0.45 16.19
N LEU A 224 -20.03 0.41 16.06
CA LEU A 224 -19.25 1.58 15.66
C LEU A 224 -19.61 2.09 14.27
N SER A 225 -19.90 1.21 13.31
CA SER A 225 -20.26 1.64 11.95
C SER A 225 -21.53 2.49 11.89
N GLN A 226 -22.36 2.45 12.94
CA GLN A 226 -23.62 3.20 13.05
C GLN A 226 -23.46 4.53 13.81
N GLU A 227 -22.31 4.74 14.44
CA GLU A 227 -22.03 5.95 15.22
C GLU A 227 -21.32 7.02 14.38
N PRO A 228 -21.40 8.30 14.78
CA PRO A 228 -20.52 9.34 14.28
C PRO A 228 -19.04 9.01 14.57
N ILE A 229 -18.15 9.45 13.68
CA ILE A 229 -16.71 9.16 13.78
C ILE A 229 -16.11 9.68 15.10
N GLU A 230 -16.59 10.82 15.57
CA GLU A 230 -16.15 11.48 16.80
C GLU A 230 -16.46 10.65 18.06
N ALA A 231 -17.58 9.90 18.03
CA ALA A 231 -17.98 9.01 19.12
C ALA A 231 -17.19 7.70 19.14
N GLY A 232 -16.62 7.31 17.99
CA GLY A 232 -15.95 6.03 17.77
C GLY A 232 -14.85 5.72 18.78
N ARG A 233 -14.02 6.71 19.11
CA ARG A 233 -12.93 6.52 20.08
C ARG A 233 -13.44 6.17 21.46
N HIS A 234 -14.40 6.95 21.96
CA HIS A 234 -14.95 6.74 23.30
C HIS A 234 -15.66 5.39 23.38
N LEU A 235 -16.50 5.08 22.38
CA LEU A 235 -17.21 3.83 22.32
C LEU A 235 -16.26 2.62 22.23
N MET A 236 -15.25 2.69 21.36
CA MET A 236 -14.25 1.62 21.23
C MET A 236 -13.54 1.36 22.56
N MET A 237 -13.02 2.40 23.20
CA MET A 237 -12.27 2.23 24.45
C MET A 237 -13.14 1.63 25.56
N GLN A 238 -14.39 2.08 25.67
CA GLN A 238 -15.31 1.60 26.69
C GLN A 238 -15.76 0.15 26.44
N GLN A 239 -16.09 -0.19 25.19
CA GLN A 239 -16.70 -1.47 24.84
C GLN A 239 -15.66 -2.57 24.60
N PHE A 240 -14.46 -2.24 24.12
CA PHE A 240 -13.41 -3.24 23.87
C PHE A 240 -13.02 -3.96 25.17
N GLN A 241 -12.88 -3.23 26.28
CA GLN A 241 -12.61 -3.84 27.58
C GLN A 241 -13.78 -4.73 28.04
N LYS A 242 -15.02 -4.24 27.89
CA LYS A 242 -16.23 -4.95 28.33
C LYS A 242 -16.55 -6.19 27.52
N ARG A 243 -16.33 -6.18 26.21
CA ARG A 243 -16.75 -7.24 25.28
C ARG A 243 -15.64 -8.20 24.91
N VAL A 244 -14.38 -7.73 24.88
CA VAL A 244 -13.24 -8.53 24.39
C VAL A 244 -12.32 -8.93 25.54
N LEU A 245 -11.77 -7.95 26.28
CA LEU A 245 -10.79 -8.25 27.33
C LEU A 245 -11.40 -8.98 28.54
N SER A 246 -12.69 -8.74 28.83
CA SER A 246 -13.41 -9.44 29.91
C SER A 246 -13.56 -10.94 29.68
N LEU A 247 -13.44 -11.42 28.43
CA LEU A 247 -13.60 -12.83 28.10
C LEU A 247 -12.45 -13.70 28.62
N HIS A 248 -11.36 -13.10 29.10
CA HIS A 248 -10.13 -13.82 29.38
C HIS A 248 -10.27 -14.98 30.37
N SER A 249 -11.02 -14.75 31.44
CA SER A 249 -11.33 -15.77 32.43
C SER A 249 -12.28 -16.85 31.87
N SER A 250 -13.32 -16.46 31.13
CA SER A 250 -14.34 -17.36 30.59
C SER A 250 -13.84 -18.29 29.47
N LEU A 251 -12.83 -17.84 28.71
CA LEU A 251 -12.25 -18.58 27.60
C LEU A 251 -10.97 -19.32 27.99
N ASN A 252 -10.51 -19.15 29.24
CA ASN A 252 -9.25 -19.68 29.76
C ASN A 252 -8.06 -19.40 28.82
N TRP A 253 -8.06 -18.24 28.16
CA TRP A 253 -6.92 -17.81 27.35
C TRP A 253 -5.91 -17.07 28.25
N SER A 254 -4.61 -17.11 27.91
CA SER A 254 -3.57 -16.57 28.79
C SER A 254 -3.60 -15.03 28.85
N SER A 255 -3.14 -14.45 29.98
CA SER A 255 -2.95 -13.00 30.11
C SER A 255 -1.99 -12.43 29.05
N PHE A 256 -1.05 -13.25 28.58
CA PHE A 256 -0.18 -12.96 27.44
C PHE A 256 -0.97 -12.47 26.21
N TRP A 257 -2.12 -13.07 25.93
CA TRP A 257 -2.97 -12.65 24.82
C TRP A 257 -3.70 -11.35 25.07
N GLN A 258 -4.23 -11.17 26.28
CA GLN A 258 -4.87 -9.92 26.68
C GLN A 258 -3.89 -8.74 26.61
N GLU A 259 -2.69 -8.91 27.18
CA GLU A 259 -1.61 -7.93 27.13
C GLU A 259 -1.13 -7.72 25.70
N GLY A 260 -0.98 -8.79 24.91
CA GLY A 260 -0.59 -8.70 23.50
C GLY A 260 -1.56 -7.88 22.65
N LEU A 261 -2.86 -7.98 22.90
CA LEU A 261 -3.88 -7.18 22.21
C LEU A 261 -3.83 -5.68 22.58
N VAL A 262 -3.49 -5.37 23.83
CA VAL A 262 -3.32 -3.99 24.28
C VAL A 262 -1.98 -3.43 23.79
N ALA A 263 -0.89 -4.20 23.95
CA ALA A 263 0.47 -3.82 23.58
C ALA A 263 0.64 -3.62 22.07
N SER A 264 -0.10 -4.37 21.25
CA SER A 264 -0.12 -4.17 19.79
C SER A 264 -0.86 -2.90 19.35
N GLY A 265 -1.57 -2.22 20.26
CA GLY A 265 -2.28 -0.98 19.96
C GLY A 265 -3.50 -1.16 19.07
N TRP A 266 -4.02 -2.39 18.92
CA TRP A 266 -5.19 -2.66 18.08
C TRP A 266 -6.43 -1.88 18.52
N ASN A 267 -6.66 -1.75 19.82
CA ASN A 267 -7.74 -0.94 20.37
C ASN A 267 -7.61 0.53 19.92
N ILE A 268 -6.39 1.11 19.95
CA ILE A 268 -6.13 2.49 19.53
C ILE A 268 -6.36 2.64 18.03
N ARG A 269 -5.92 1.66 17.24
CA ARG A 269 -6.12 1.65 15.80
C ARG A 269 -7.60 1.51 15.43
N PHE A 270 -8.33 0.64 16.09
CA PHE A 270 -9.76 0.48 15.84
C PHE A 270 -10.59 1.67 16.34
N ALA A 271 -10.10 2.41 17.33
CA ALA A 271 -10.70 3.65 17.84
C ALA A 271 -10.47 4.87 16.94
N SER A 272 -9.75 4.71 15.83
CA SER A 272 -9.27 5.81 15.01
C SER A 272 -10.29 6.26 13.96
N PRO A 273 -10.33 7.56 13.59
CA PRO A 273 -11.13 8.02 12.45
C PRO A 273 -10.92 7.21 11.17
N TRP A 274 -9.68 6.80 10.91
CA TRP A 274 -9.33 5.92 9.80
C TRP A 274 -10.13 4.63 9.80
N PHE A 275 -10.10 3.89 10.91
CA PHE A 275 -10.81 2.62 11.00
C PHE A 275 -12.32 2.80 11.01
N HIS A 276 -12.83 3.83 11.69
CA HIS A 276 -14.25 4.12 11.74
C HIS A 276 -14.82 4.41 10.34
N SER A 277 -14.13 5.21 9.54
CA SER A 277 -14.55 5.49 8.16
C SER A 277 -14.51 4.24 7.25
N HIS A 278 -13.63 3.27 7.54
CA HIS A 278 -13.67 1.93 6.92
C HIS A 278 -14.89 1.11 7.32
N LEU A 279 -15.35 1.22 8.57
CA LEU A 279 -16.52 0.48 9.04
C LEU A 279 -17.83 1.00 8.43
N GLN A 280 -17.89 2.28 8.08
CA GLN A 280 -19.06 2.90 7.44
C GLN A 280 -19.22 2.49 5.97
N ARG A 281 -18.20 1.85 5.38
CA ARG A 281 -18.22 1.34 4.01
C ARG A 281 -18.85 -0.06 3.94
N ASN A 282 -19.97 -0.17 3.22
CA ASN A 282 -20.67 -1.45 3.02
C ASN A 282 -20.29 -2.14 1.70
N GLN A 283 -20.69 -3.40 1.52
CA GLN A 283 -20.37 -4.19 0.33
C GLN A 283 -20.90 -3.56 -0.98
N ALA A 284 -22.12 -3.03 -0.97
CA ALA A 284 -22.73 -2.44 -2.17
C ALA A 284 -21.93 -1.24 -2.70
N SER A 285 -21.47 -0.37 -1.80
CA SER A 285 -20.64 0.78 -2.16
C SER A 285 -19.23 0.39 -2.62
N ILE A 286 -18.69 -0.75 -2.18
CA ILE A 286 -17.42 -1.30 -2.69
C ILE A 286 -17.64 -1.85 -4.10
N ASN A 287 -18.67 -2.68 -4.29
CA ASN A 287 -19.04 -3.24 -5.60
C ASN A 287 -19.21 -2.14 -6.64
N HIS A 288 -19.99 -1.12 -6.31
CA HIS A 288 -20.22 0.02 -7.19
C HIS A 288 -18.92 0.74 -7.56
N SER A 289 -18.00 0.92 -6.60
CA SER A 289 -16.72 1.60 -6.88
C SER A 289 -15.84 0.82 -7.84
N ILE A 290 -15.84 -0.50 -7.74
CA ILE A 290 -15.09 -1.39 -8.65
C ILE A 290 -15.73 -1.42 -10.04
N GLN A 291 -17.05 -1.57 -10.13
CA GLN A 291 -17.76 -1.71 -11.41
C GLN A 291 -17.82 -0.40 -12.21
N ALA A 292 -17.69 0.74 -11.56
CA ALA A 292 -17.76 2.07 -12.17
C ALA A 292 -16.39 2.63 -12.61
N LEU A 293 -15.31 1.85 -12.52
CA LEU A 293 -13.98 2.33 -12.95
C LEU A 293 -13.95 2.59 -14.46
N PRO A 294 -13.45 3.75 -14.92
CA PRO A 294 -13.27 4.02 -16.34
C PRO A 294 -11.88 3.60 -16.86
N GLN A 295 -10.94 3.24 -15.99
CA GLN A 295 -9.57 2.87 -16.33
C GLN A 295 -9.46 1.38 -16.67
N ARG A 296 -8.40 1.02 -17.40
CA ARG A 296 -8.02 -0.39 -17.48
C ARG A 296 -7.41 -0.86 -16.16
N VAL A 297 -7.71 -2.09 -15.74
CA VAL A 297 -7.29 -2.61 -14.43
C VAL A 297 -6.50 -3.92 -14.52
N LEU A 298 -5.29 -3.93 -13.96
CA LEU A 298 -4.56 -5.16 -13.65
C LEU A 298 -4.83 -5.56 -12.21
N VAL A 299 -5.39 -6.74 -12.00
CA VAL A 299 -5.62 -7.35 -10.70
C VAL A 299 -4.62 -8.47 -10.46
N MET A 300 -3.89 -8.42 -9.34
CA MET A 300 -2.85 -9.36 -8.99
C MET A 300 -3.08 -9.91 -7.58
N GLN A 301 -2.87 -11.21 -7.40
CA GLN A 301 -3.02 -11.88 -6.11
C GLN A 301 -2.01 -13.01 -5.95
N GLY A 302 -1.47 -13.19 -4.75
CA GLY A 302 -0.72 -14.40 -4.37
C GLY A 302 -1.67 -15.48 -3.86
N SER A 303 -1.52 -16.73 -4.31
CA SER A 303 -2.44 -17.82 -3.91
C SER A 303 -2.31 -18.26 -2.45
N SER A 304 -1.19 -17.91 -1.80
CA SER A 304 -0.87 -18.21 -0.40
C SER A 304 -1.12 -17.01 0.51
N ASP A 305 -1.77 -15.95 0.01
CA ASP A 305 -2.13 -14.78 0.81
C ASP A 305 -3.12 -15.16 1.92
N ILE A 306 -2.74 -14.81 3.15
CA ILE A 306 -3.53 -15.04 4.37
C ILE A 306 -4.13 -13.76 4.96
N GLN A 307 -3.80 -12.60 4.40
CA GLN A 307 -4.32 -11.31 4.84
C GLN A 307 -5.54 -10.88 4.02
N VAL A 308 -5.46 -11.04 2.70
CA VAL A 308 -6.56 -10.76 1.77
C VAL A 308 -6.85 -12.04 1.00
N SER A 309 -8.08 -12.54 1.12
CA SER A 309 -8.37 -13.91 0.73
C SER A 309 -8.38 -14.09 -0.79
N PRO A 310 -7.57 -15.00 -1.36
CA PRO A 310 -7.63 -15.33 -2.78
C PRO A 310 -9.00 -15.92 -3.17
N GLN A 311 -9.63 -16.67 -2.28
CA GLN A 311 -10.90 -17.34 -2.53
C GLN A 311 -12.11 -16.41 -2.37
N LYS A 312 -12.02 -15.38 -1.53
CA LYS A 312 -13.13 -14.45 -1.27
C LYS A 312 -12.94 -13.10 -1.96
N ASP A 313 -11.84 -12.40 -1.65
CA ASP A 313 -11.60 -11.03 -2.12
C ASP A 313 -11.20 -11.00 -3.60
N PHE A 314 -10.22 -11.80 -4.00
CA PHE A 314 -9.80 -11.86 -5.41
C PHE A 314 -10.89 -12.45 -6.32
N SER A 315 -11.61 -13.48 -5.85
CA SER A 315 -12.77 -14.03 -6.57
C SER A 315 -13.87 -12.99 -6.78
N LEU A 316 -14.21 -12.22 -5.73
CA LEU A 316 -15.23 -11.17 -5.83
C LEU A 316 -14.77 -10.03 -6.74
N LEU A 317 -13.52 -9.56 -6.59
CA LEU A 317 -12.94 -8.54 -7.47
C LEU A 317 -12.98 -9.02 -8.94
N THR A 318 -12.65 -10.28 -9.17
CA THR A 318 -12.70 -10.92 -10.49
C THR A 318 -14.12 -10.96 -11.06
N GLN A 319 -15.10 -11.33 -10.23
CA GLN A 319 -16.51 -11.37 -10.62
C GLN A 319 -17.01 -9.97 -10.98
N LEU A 320 -16.76 -8.98 -10.13
CA LEU A 320 -17.20 -7.60 -10.35
C LEU A 320 -16.61 -7.00 -11.63
N MET A 321 -15.33 -7.28 -11.92
CA MET A 321 -14.69 -6.86 -13.17
C MET A 321 -15.34 -7.53 -14.39
N LYS A 322 -15.69 -8.83 -14.31
CA LYS A 322 -16.40 -9.54 -15.38
C LYS A 322 -17.79 -8.99 -15.66
N GLU A 323 -18.48 -8.53 -14.62
CA GLU A 323 -19.81 -7.92 -14.71
C GLU A 323 -19.77 -6.46 -15.19
N SER A 324 -18.57 -5.87 -15.27
CA SER A 324 -18.34 -4.52 -15.77
C SER A 324 -17.93 -4.50 -17.24
N SER A 325 -17.88 -3.31 -17.84
CA SER A 325 -17.33 -3.10 -19.19
C SER A 325 -15.82 -2.79 -19.18
N ILE A 326 -15.15 -2.94 -18.04
CA ILE A 326 -13.76 -2.53 -17.83
C ILE A 326 -12.82 -3.41 -18.67
N ASP A 327 -11.78 -2.81 -19.25
CA ASP A 327 -10.65 -3.58 -19.78
C ASP A 327 -9.79 -4.03 -18.60
N TYR A 328 -9.67 -5.34 -18.37
CA TYR A 328 -8.95 -5.85 -17.22
C TYR A 328 -8.11 -7.07 -17.55
N LYS A 329 -7.08 -7.27 -16.73
CA LYS A 329 -6.29 -8.50 -16.66
C LYS A 329 -6.22 -8.98 -15.23
N GLN A 330 -6.31 -10.28 -15.03
CA GLN A 330 -6.22 -10.91 -13.71
C GLN A 330 -5.06 -11.89 -13.69
N VAL A 331 -4.29 -11.88 -12.60
CA VAL A 331 -3.12 -12.74 -12.43
C VAL A 331 -3.10 -13.29 -11.01
N MET A 332 -3.26 -14.60 -10.89
CA MET A 332 -2.98 -15.34 -9.65
C MET A 332 -1.56 -15.90 -9.73
N PHE A 333 -0.71 -15.53 -8.78
CA PHE A 333 0.62 -16.09 -8.66
C PHE A 333 0.60 -17.27 -7.69
N ASN A 334 0.76 -18.47 -8.24
CA ASN A 334 0.83 -19.68 -7.43
C ASN A 334 2.02 -19.64 -6.46
N GLY A 335 1.76 -19.99 -5.21
CA GLY A 335 2.73 -20.08 -4.12
C GLY A 335 3.17 -18.75 -3.51
N LEU A 336 2.68 -17.61 -4.00
CA LEU A 336 3.07 -16.30 -3.46
C LEU A 336 2.14 -15.84 -2.35
N ASP A 337 2.70 -15.14 -1.37
CA ASP A 337 2.00 -14.58 -0.21
C ASP A 337 1.40 -13.17 -0.48
N HIS A 338 0.95 -12.49 0.59
CA HIS A 338 0.35 -11.15 0.53
C HIS A 338 1.26 -10.06 -0.06
N VAL A 339 2.58 -10.23 0.04
CA VAL A 339 3.58 -9.26 -0.42
C VAL A 339 4.25 -9.74 -1.71
N PHE A 340 3.71 -10.80 -2.30
CA PHE A 340 4.17 -11.48 -3.50
C PHE A 340 5.59 -12.05 -3.35
N GLY A 341 5.94 -12.55 -2.17
CA GLY A 341 7.15 -13.33 -1.90
C GLY A 341 6.88 -14.84 -1.97
N SER A 342 7.91 -15.63 -2.29
CA SER A 342 7.86 -17.10 -2.17
C SER A 342 8.10 -17.52 -0.74
N ASN A 343 7.13 -17.30 0.14
CA ASN A 343 7.13 -17.92 1.47
C ASN A 343 5.98 -18.96 1.51
N PRO A 344 6.28 -20.28 1.40
CA PRO A 344 5.29 -21.34 1.19
C PRO A 344 4.24 -21.49 2.29
N ALA A 345 4.43 -20.84 3.43
CA ALA A 345 3.35 -20.58 4.35
C ALA A 345 3.68 -19.30 5.12
N GLY A 346 2.66 -18.57 5.56
CA GLY A 346 2.82 -17.54 6.59
C GLY A 346 3.23 -18.15 7.94
N VAL A 347 4.37 -18.89 7.97
CA VAL A 347 4.93 -19.60 9.12
C VAL A 347 5.84 -18.69 9.94
N SER A 348 6.24 -17.52 9.43
CA SER A 348 6.84 -16.51 10.29
C SER A 348 5.74 -15.60 10.84
N ASP A 349 5.48 -15.79 12.13
CA ASP A 349 4.55 -15.07 13.00
C ASP A 349 4.64 -13.54 12.94
N HIS A 350 5.68 -13.00 12.30
CA HIS A 350 5.99 -11.59 12.15
C HIS A 350 6.46 -11.39 10.71
N TYR A 351 5.93 -10.39 9.99
CA TYR A 351 6.65 -9.78 8.85
C TYR A 351 7.93 -9.10 9.37
N GLY A 352 8.85 -9.84 9.96
CA GLY A 352 9.99 -9.31 10.70
C GLY A 352 11.12 -10.31 10.99
N MET A 353 11.02 -11.58 10.57
CA MET A 353 12.12 -12.53 10.75
C MET A 353 12.53 -13.32 9.51
N ASP A 354 11.72 -13.32 8.44
CA ASP A 354 12.15 -13.85 7.15
C ASP A 354 11.94 -12.77 6.09
N MET A 355 13.01 -12.40 5.39
CA MET A 355 13.02 -11.34 4.38
C MET A 355 12.25 -11.84 3.15
N SER A 356 10.91 -11.80 3.19
CA SER A 356 10.10 -12.06 2.00
C SER A 356 10.40 -10.98 0.97
N THR A 357 11.22 -11.33 -0.03
CA THR A 357 11.51 -10.43 -1.14
C THR A 357 10.40 -10.51 -2.18
N LEU A 358 10.10 -9.37 -2.80
CA LEU A 358 9.18 -9.34 -3.93
C LEU A 358 9.72 -10.23 -5.06
N GLU A 359 8.94 -11.22 -5.48
CA GLU A 359 9.38 -12.14 -6.51
C GLU A 359 9.60 -11.45 -7.86
N ARG A 360 10.72 -11.79 -8.51
CA ARG A 360 11.15 -11.11 -9.76
C ARG A 360 10.11 -11.19 -10.87
N LYS A 361 9.30 -12.25 -10.91
CA LYS A 361 8.25 -12.46 -11.93
C LYS A 361 7.07 -11.47 -11.82
N VAL A 362 6.94 -10.77 -10.70
CA VAL A 362 5.81 -9.86 -10.44
C VAL A 362 5.97 -8.54 -11.19
N LEU A 363 7.18 -7.97 -11.18
CA LEU A 363 7.47 -6.63 -11.72
C LEU A 363 7.30 -6.54 -13.25
N PRO A 364 7.74 -7.52 -14.06
CA PRO A 364 7.49 -7.50 -15.50
C PRO A 364 6.00 -7.53 -15.88
N MET A 365 5.14 -8.11 -15.03
CA MET A 365 3.69 -8.10 -15.28
C MET A 365 3.11 -6.69 -15.12
N ILE A 366 3.56 -5.97 -14.09
CA ILE A 366 3.18 -4.56 -13.85
C ILE A 366 3.68 -3.70 -14.99
N ALA A 367 4.98 -3.81 -15.32
CA ALA A 367 5.59 -3.03 -16.38
C ALA A 367 4.93 -3.28 -17.73
N GLY A 368 4.75 -4.55 -18.11
CA GLY A 368 4.11 -4.92 -19.37
C GLY A 368 2.66 -4.45 -19.47
N TRP A 369 1.92 -4.41 -18.36
CA TRP A 369 0.58 -3.80 -18.33
C TRP A 369 0.66 -2.31 -18.61
N ILE A 370 1.47 -1.57 -17.87
CA ILE A 370 1.58 -0.11 -18.01
C ILE A 370 2.03 0.28 -19.43
N THR A 371 3.00 -0.41 -20.00
CA THR A 371 3.53 -0.11 -21.34
C THR A 371 2.70 -0.66 -22.49
N ALA A 372 1.74 -1.57 -22.23
CA ALA A 372 0.91 -2.12 -23.29
C ALA A 372 0.10 -1.00 -23.98
N PRO A 373 -0.02 -1.03 -25.32
CA PRO A 373 -0.93 -0.14 -26.03
C PRO A 373 -2.35 -0.32 -25.52
N GLN A 374 -3.09 0.79 -25.39
CA GLN A 374 -4.52 0.69 -25.13
C GLN A 374 -5.22 -0.08 -26.24
N ALA A 375 -6.14 -0.96 -25.88
CA ALA A 375 -7.11 -1.45 -26.84
C ALA A 375 -7.93 -0.25 -27.38
N PRO A 376 -8.31 -0.23 -28.67
CA PRO A 376 -9.11 0.86 -29.21
C PRO A 376 -10.37 1.08 -28.36
N ASP A 377 -10.61 2.34 -27.99
CA ASP A 377 -11.65 2.73 -27.04
C ASP A 377 -13.03 2.29 -27.52
N LYS A 378 -13.63 1.30 -26.83
CA LYS A 378 -14.97 0.79 -27.11
C LYS A 378 -16.06 1.87 -26.92
N ARG A 379 -15.76 3.02 -26.30
CA ARG A 379 -16.69 4.15 -26.19
C ARG A 379 -16.87 4.88 -27.52
N THR A 380 -15.82 5.01 -28.32
CA THR A 380 -15.87 5.72 -29.61
C THR A 380 -16.69 5.02 -30.69
N SER A 381 -16.93 3.70 -30.56
CA SER A 381 -17.75 2.96 -31.53
C SER A 381 -19.25 3.26 -31.41
N ASN A 382 -19.75 3.69 -30.24
CA ASN A 382 -21.18 4.02 -30.07
C ASN A 382 -21.52 5.45 -30.54
N ASP A 383 -20.58 6.40 -30.43
CA ASP A 383 -20.79 7.77 -30.95
C ASP A 383 -20.80 7.83 -32.48
N ASN A 384 -20.11 6.90 -33.16
CA ASN A 384 -20.16 6.77 -34.62
C ASN A 384 -21.44 6.08 -35.13
N ILE A 385 -22.14 5.31 -34.30
CA ILE A 385 -23.44 4.71 -34.65
C ILE A 385 -24.57 5.75 -34.52
N LEU A 386 -24.47 6.69 -33.58
CA LEU A 386 -25.47 7.76 -33.43
C LEU A 386 -25.31 8.90 -34.45
N LYS A 387 -24.11 9.13 -35.02
CA LYS A 387 -23.90 10.13 -36.09
C LYS A 387 -24.30 9.66 -37.49
N THR A 388 -24.57 8.37 -37.69
CA THR A 388 -25.01 7.83 -38.99
C THR A 388 -26.55 7.71 -39.12
N MET A 389 -27.30 8.05 -38.06
CA MET A 389 -28.76 8.21 -38.11
C MET A 389 -29.17 9.68 -38.00
N SER A 390 -28.82 10.47 -39.03
CA SER A 390 -29.48 11.75 -39.26
C SER A 390 -30.82 11.48 -39.98
N PRO A 391 -31.97 12.01 -39.50
CA PRO A 391 -33.23 11.81 -40.18
C PRO A 391 -33.23 12.56 -41.50
N ASP A 392 -33.42 11.78 -42.56
CA ASP A 392 -33.63 12.17 -43.94
C ASP A 392 -34.71 13.27 -44.04
N LYS A 393 -34.29 14.53 -44.10
CA LYS A 393 -35.17 15.69 -44.33
C LYS A 393 -35.61 15.67 -45.80
N ARG A 394 -36.65 14.90 -46.11
CA ARG A 394 -37.42 15.12 -47.34
C ARG A 394 -38.09 16.49 -47.30
N PRO A 395 -37.93 17.34 -48.34
CA PRO A 395 -38.66 18.59 -48.43
C PRO A 395 -40.13 18.30 -48.76
N LEU A 396 -41.04 18.87 -47.97
CA LEU A 396 -42.46 18.96 -48.29
C LEU A 396 -42.64 19.86 -49.52
N ASN A 397 -43.20 19.28 -50.58
CA ASN A 397 -43.58 19.95 -51.81
C ASN A 397 -44.91 20.71 -51.58
N PRO A 398 -45.00 22.03 -51.79
CA PRO A 398 -46.26 22.74 -51.74
C PRO A 398 -46.85 22.89 -53.15
N ARG A 399 -48.06 22.35 -53.35
CA ARG A 399 -49.10 22.65 -54.38
C ARG A 399 -49.64 21.39 -55.07
N ALA A 400 -50.86 21.00 -54.71
CA ALA A 400 -52.08 20.97 -55.53
C ALA A 400 -53.13 20.11 -54.84
#